data_AF-A0A7K4G3Z7-F1
#
_entry.id   AF-A0A7K4G3Z7-F1
#
_cell.length_a   1.000
_cell.length_b   1.000
_cell.length_c   1.000
_cell.angle_alpha   90.00
_cell.angle_beta   90.00
_cell.angle_gamma   90.00
#
_symmetry.space_group_name_H-M   'P 1'
#
loop_
_entity.id
_entity.type
_entity.pdbx_description
1 polymer ?
#
loop_
_entity_poly.entity_id
_entity_poly.type
_entity_poly.pdbx_seq_one_letter_code
_entity_poly.pdbx_strand_id
1 'polypeptide(L)'
;MEHEKKHESGKPIKILAVVIILSAIIVSATVWVGADIISKSLNKVNTGTPVVQNGGTNTPTLPQSFEALSGASCGSDGNAKVIVLHDPYCPACTSAEPNVKAFLDKFDSKVNLDYDFIETHSSGMIQSGRATQQEIDNAFKYHICAFDQGIDKLKALKTIWYEKLQVVDGDYKPFTEDEIRTMSKDAGLDLTKLDACLPSALSKNEAKVRNALSYTGGQAFTPMTIIDCKYIGNTYFAAEALCAVHPETPGCA
;
A
#
# COMPACT_ATOMS: atom_id res chain seq x y z
N MET A 1 1.03 65.74 33.63
CA MET A 1 2.09 64.72 33.84
C MET A 1 1.68 63.49 33.07
N GLU A 2 2.04 63.46 31.78
CA GLU A 2 1.81 62.32 30.88
C GLU A 2 3.03 61.41 30.95
N HIS A 3 2.81 60.12 31.20
CA HIS A 3 3.85 59.09 31.11
C HIS A 3 3.68 58.33 29.79
N GLU A 4 4.57 58.65 28.85
CA GLU A 4 4.72 57.99 27.55
C GLU A 4 5.49 56.67 27.74
N LYS A 5 4.84 55.53 27.46
CA LYS A 5 5.49 54.20 27.44
C LYS A 5 5.95 53.90 26.01
N LYS A 6 7.26 53.94 25.78
CA LYS A 6 7.90 53.41 24.56
C LYS A 6 7.83 51.88 24.54
N HIS A 7 7.18 51.35 23.50
CA HIS A 7 7.11 49.91 23.22
C HIS A 7 8.31 49.52 22.33
N GLU A 8 9.24 48.72 22.85
CA GLU A 8 10.32 48.12 22.04
C GLU A 8 9.75 47.03 21.12
N SER A 9 9.57 47.37 19.85
CA SER A 9 9.26 46.45 18.75
C SER A 9 10.58 45.94 18.16
N GLY A 10 10.96 44.69 18.43
CA GLY A 10 12.17 44.15 17.79
C GLY A 10 12.64 42.74 18.11
N LYS A 11 11.88 41.93 18.87
CA LYS A 11 12.33 40.58 19.28
C LYS A 11 11.51 39.33 18.89
N PRO A 12 10.28 39.37 18.33
CA PRO A 12 9.55 38.12 18.06
C PRO A 12 9.96 37.40 16.77
N ILE A 13 10.54 38.10 15.77
CA ILE A 13 10.77 37.52 14.44
C ILE A 13 11.98 36.57 14.40
N LYS A 14 13.01 36.82 15.22
CA LYS A 14 14.22 35.97 15.23
C LYS A 14 14.00 34.62 15.91
N ILE A 15 13.04 34.52 16.83
CA ILE A 15 12.72 33.27 17.54
C ILE A 15 11.95 32.32 16.61
N LEU A 16 11.04 32.85 15.78
CA LEU A 16 10.25 32.04 14.85
C LEU A 16 11.11 31.36 13.77
N ALA A 17 12.11 32.06 13.23
CA ALA A 17 13.00 31.51 12.20
C ALA A 17 13.88 30.35 12.73
N VAL A 18 14.31 30.41 13.99
CA VAL A 18 15.13 29.35 14.62
C VAL A 18 14.31 28.09 14.87
N VAL A 19 13.03 28.23 15.24
CA VAL A 19 12.13 27.10 15.45
C VAL A 19 11.85 26.35 14.14
N ILE A 20 11.64 27.07 13.04
CA ILE A 20 11.38 26.45 11.71
C ILE A 20 12.60 25.65 11.24
N ILE A 21 13.82 26.18 11.42
CA ILE A 21 15.05 25.50 10.99
C ILE A 21 15.32 24.24 11.83
N LEU A 22 15.13 24.30 13.15
CA LEU A 22 15.30 23.12 14.03
C LEU A 22 14.26 22.03 13.76
N SER A 23 13.02 22.41 13.42
CA SER A 23 11.95 21.46 13.05
C SER A 23 12.28 20.69 11.76
N ALA A 24 12.82 21.39 10.75
CA ALA A 24 13.21 20.77 9.48
C ALA A 24 14.36 19.75 9.63
N ILE A 25 15.31 20.00 10.55
CA ILE A 25 16.43 19.09 10.81
C ILE A 25 15.93 17.80 11.49
N ILE A 26 15.00 17.89 12.44
CA ILE A 26 14.45 16.71 13.15
C ILE A 26 13.66 15.81 12.19
N VAL A 27 12.86 16.38 11.29
CA VAL A 27 12.11 15.59 10.29
C VAL A 27 13.03 14.89 9.29
N SER A 28 14.16 15.51 8.91
CA SER A 28 15.12 14.88 8.00
C SER A 28 15.89 13.70 8.63
N ALA A 29 16.10 13.71 9.95
CA ALA A 29 16.80 12.64 10.66
C ALA A 29 15.93 11.38 10.87
N THR A 30 14.61 11.53 11.05
CA THR A 30 13.70 10.40 11.26
C THR A 30 13.46 9.57 10.00
N VAL A 31 13.48 10.20 8.82
CA VAL A 31 13.37 9.49 7.53
C VAL A 31 14.60 8.60 7.26
N TRP A 32 15.79 9.02 7.70
CA TRP A 32 17.03 8.27 7.46
C TRP A 32 17.16 7.02 8.35
N VAL A 33 16.68 7.08 9.60
CA VAL A 33 16.72 5.93 10.53
C VAL A 33 15.69 4.86 10.16
N GLY A 34 14.54 5.25 9.59
CA GLY A 34 13.52 4.29 9.10
C GLY A 34 14.01 3.43 7.94
N ALA A 35 14.79 4.00 7.01
CA ALA A 35 15.33 3.27 5.86
C ALA A 35 16.38 2.21 6.25
N ASP A 36 17.19 2.48 7.29
CA ASP A 36 18.26 1.57 7.72
C ASP A 36 17.74 0.34 8.48
N ILE A 37 16.62 0.47 9.20
CA ILE A 37 15.96 -0.65 9.89
C ILE A 37 15.27 -1.60 8.88
N ILE A 38 14.70 -1.05 7.80
CA ILE A 38 14.11 -1.84 6.71
C ILE A 38 15.22 -2.58 5.94
N SER A 39 16.34 -1.91 5.63
CA SER A 39 17.50 -2.54 4.98
C SER A 39 18.11 -3.68 5.81
N LYS A 40 18.25 -3.49 7.13
CA LYS A 40 18.79 -4.53 8.03
C LYS A 40 17.85 -5.71 8.24
N SER A 41 16.54 -5.48 8.16
CA SER A 41 15.53 -6.56 8.22
C SER A 41 15.53 -7.39 6.93
N LEU A 42 15.75 -6.76 5.77
CA LEU A 42 15.90 -7.47 4.49
C LEU A 42 17.18 -8.31 4.43
N ASN A 43 18.28 -7.84 5.04
CA ASN A 43 19.55 -8.58 5.06
C ASN A 43 19.59 -9.75 6.07
N LYS A 44 18.72 -9.78 7.09
CA LYS A 44 18.67 -10.88 8.08
C LYS A 44 17.83 -12.08 7.67
N VAL A 45 17.06 -11.97 6.57
CA VAL A 45 16.32 -13.10 5.98
C VAL A 45 17.23 -13.94 5.06
N ASN A 46 18.46 -13.50 4.77
CA ASN A 46 19.31 -14.02 3.69
C ASN A 46 20.11 -15.32 3.99
N THR A 47 19.64 -16.21 4.88
CA THR A 47 20.30 -17.52 5.13
C THR A 47 19.37 -18.73 5.05
N GLY A 48 18.27 -18.63 4.32
CA GLY A 48 17.43 -19.77 3.99
C GLY A 48 18.10 -20.66 2.95
N THR A 49 18.61 -21.81 3.38
CA THR A 49 19.07 -22.91 2.52
C THR A 49 18.07 -23.21 1.39
N PRO A 50 18.50 -23.44 0.14
CA PRO A 50 17.62 -23.84 -0.94
C PRO A 50 16.97 -25.19 -0.60
N VAL A 51 15.63 -25.21 -0.56
CA VAL A 51 14.87 -26.45 -0.45
C VAL A 51 14.96 -27.16 -1.79
N VAL A 52 15.87 -28.13 -1.90
CA VAL A 52 15.96 -29.03 -3.04
C VAL A 52 14.83 -30.05 -2.94
N GLN A 53 13.72 -29.82 -3.64
CA GLN A 53 12.73 -30.88 -3.90
C GLN A 53 13.16 -31.68 -5.13
N ASN A 54 13.67 -32.89 -4.88
CA ASN A 54 13.88 -33.91 -5.91
C ASN A 54 12.53 -34.51 -6.31
N GLY A 55 12.13 -34.37 -7.59
CA GLY A 55 11.07 -35.18 -8.18
C GLY A 55 10.27 -34.54 -9.32
N GLY A 56 10.81 -34.54 -10.54
CA GLY A 56 10.05 -34.82 -11.77
C GLY A 56 8.92 -33.86 -12.24
N THR A 57 8.71 -32.72 -11.61
CA THR A 57 7.85 -31.64 -12.12
C THR A 57 8.66 -30.34 -12.12
N ASN A 58 8.62 -29.58 -13.21
CA ASN A 58 9.31 -28.29 -13.33
C ASN A 58 8.68 -27.26 -12.38
N THR A 59 8.98 -27.36 -11.08
CA THR A 59 8.57 -26.39 -10.08
C THR A 59 9.35 -25.10 -10.34
N PRO A 60 8.68 -23.95 -10.55
CA PRO A 60 9.37 -22.69 -10.80
C PRO A 60 10.26 -22.33 -9.61
N THR A 61 11.45 -21.79 -9.89
CA THR A 61 12.31 -21.24 -8.84
C THR A 61 11.75 -19.86 -8.46
N LEU A 62 11.10 -19.79 -7.29
CA LEU A 62 10.48 -18.57 -6.80
C LEU A 62 11.51 -17.66 -6.10
N PRO A 63 11.32 -16.32 -6.11
CA PRO A 63 12.09 -15.42 -5.27
C PRO A 63 11.88 -15.75 -3.79
N GLN A 64 12.86 -15.45 -2.94
CA GLN A 64 12.90 -15.89 -1.54
C GLN A 64 11.69 -15.46 -0.69
N SER A 65 11.01 -14.38 -1.08
CA SER A 65 9.82 -13.89 -0.40
C SER A 65 8.50 -14.48 -0.91
N PHE A 66 8.55 -15.49 -1.78
CA PHE A 66 7.40 -16.19 -2.32
C PHE A 66 7.42 -17.66 -1.94
N GLU A 67 6.26 -18.17 -1.57
CA GLU A 67 6.04 -19.57 -1.24
C GLU A 67 4.84 -20.14 -2.01
N ALA A 68 4.85 -21.46 -2.18
CA ALA A 68 3.73 -22.17 -2.78
C ALA A 68 2.71 -22.55 -1.71
N LEU A 69 1.45 -22.22 -1.97
CA LEU A 69 0.27 -22.61 -1.22
C LEU A 69 -0.19 -24.01 -1.64
N SER A 70 -0.89 -24.69 -0.74
CA SER A 70 -1.59 -25.93 -1.06
C SER A 70 -2.92 -25.59 -1.77
N GLY A 71 -3.20 -26.25 -2.90
CA GLY A 71 -4.44 -26.02 -3.63
C GLY A 71 -4.28 -26.11 -5.15
N ALA A 72 -5.41 -26.03 -5.85
CA ALA A 72 -5.45 -25.88 -7.30
C ALA A 72 -5.19 -24.43 -7.69
N SER A 73 -4.56 -24.22 -8.87
CA SER A 73 -4.48 -22.87 -9.44
C SER A 73 -5.89 -22.36 -9.75
N CYS A 74 -6.13 -21.08 -9.49
CA CYS A 74 -7.34 -20.37 -9.90
C CYS A 74 -7.12 -19.51 -11.16
N GLY A 75 -5.94 -19.60 -11.77
CA GLY A 75 -5.66 -18.99 -13.07
C GLY A 75 -6.48 -19.65 -14.17
N SER A 76 -6.84 -18.87 -15.18
CA SER A 76 -7.46 -19.38 -16.41
C SER A 76 -6.40 -19.61 -17.48
N ASP A 77 -6.64 -20.56 -18.38
CA ASP A 77 -5.77 -20.83 -19.53
C ASP A 77 -5.44 -19.53 -20.29
N GLY A 78 -4.19 -19.06 -20.15
CA GLY A 78 -3.65 -17.92 -20.87
C GLY A 78 -3.56 -16.58 -20.11
N ASN A 79 -4.11 -16.43 -18.90
CA ASN A 79 -3.94 -15.22 -18.09
C ASN A 79 -3.82 -15.56 -16.60
N ALA A 80 -2.66 -15.24 -16.02
CA ALA A 80 -2.43 -15.38 -14.58
C ALA A 80 -3.44 -14.54 -13.79
N LYS A 81 -4.00 -15.09 -12.71
CA LYS A 81 -4.75 -14.30 -11.73
C LYS A 81 -3.79 -13.70 -10.72
N VAL A 82 -3.84 -12.38 -10.55
CA VAL A 82 -2.97 -11.67 -9.59
C VAL A 82 -3.85 -10.90 -8.64
N ILE A 83 -3.75 -11.19 -7.34
CA ILE A 83 -4.45 -10.46 -6.28
C ILE A 83 -3.40 -9.67 -5.51
N VAL A 84 -3.58 -8.36 -5.38
CA VAL A 84 -2.76 -7.51 -4.52
C VAL A 84 -3.58 -7.13 -3.29
N LEU A 85 -3.13 -7.54 -2.10
CA LEU A 85 -3.70 -7.08 -0.84
C LEU A 85 -2.98 -5.83 -0.36
N HIS A 86 -3.75 -4.82 -0.01
CA HIS A 86 -3.25 -3.49 0.29
C HIS A 86 -3.94 -2.84 1.49
N ASP A 87 -3.19 -2.03 2.22
CA ASP A 87 -3.71 -1.18 3.29
C ASP A 87 -3.23 0.27 3.02
N PRO A 88 -4.14 1.23 2.78
CA PRO A 88 -3.79 2.62 2.46
C PRO A 88 -2.93 3.34 3.51
N TYR A 89 -2.93 2.85 4.75
CA TYR A 89 -2.11 3.37 5.84
C TYR A 89 -0.99 2.40 6.24
N CYS A 90 -0.63 1.40 5.43
CA CYS A 90 0.53 0.57 5.75
C CYS A 90 1.84 1.23 5.29
N PRO A 91 2.83 1.43 6.19
CA PRO A 91 4.11 2.02 5.80
C PRO A 91 4.89 1.19 4.77
N ALA A 92 4.82 -0.15 4.89
CA ALA A 92 5.42 -1.04 3.92
C ALA A 92 4.71 -0.98 2.55
N CYS A 93 3.39 -0.72 2.54
CA CYS A 93 2.63 -0.52 1.30
C CYS A 93 3.07 0.74 0.58
N THR A 94 3.20 1.85 1.32
CA THR A 94 3.71 3.13 0.77
C THR A 94 5.12 2.95 0.19
N SER A 95 5.99 2.24 0.92
CA SER A 95 7.37 1.97 0.48
C SER A 95 7.46 1.05 -0.75
N ALA A 96 6.49 0.14 -0.92
CA ALA A 96 6.41 -0.76 -2.07
C ALA A 96 5.80 -0.12 -3.32
N GLU A 97 5.26 1.10 -3.22
CA GLU A 97 4.51 1.69 -4.32
C GLU A 97 5.27 1.79 -5.64
N PRO A 98 6.57 2.16 -5.67
CA PRO A 98 7.32 2.15 -6.92
C PRO A 98 7.32 0.78 -7.61
N ASN A 99 7.41 -0.31 -6.85
CA ASN A 99 7.40 -1.68 -7.37
C ASN A 99 6.00 -2.11 -7.80
N VAL A 100 4.96 -1.75 -7.04
CA VAL A 100 3.56 -1.96 -7.42
C VAL A 100 3.28 -1.24 -8.73
N LYS A 101 3.65 0.04 -8.85
CA LYS A 101 3.46 0.83 -10.05
C LYS A 101 4.17 0.22 -11.26
N ALA A 102 5.44 -0.16 -11.08
CA ALA A 102 6.21 -0.82 -12.13
C ALA A 102 5.59 -2.16 -12.57
N PHE A 103 5.08 -2.94 -11.62
CA PHE A 103 4.34 -4.18 -11.91
C PHE A 103 3.09 -3.89 -12.73
N LEU A 104 2.25 -2.94 -12.28
CA LEU A 104 1.01 -2.58 -12.96
C LEU A 104 1.27 -2.05 -14.37
N ASP A 105 2.19 -1.10 -14.54
CA ASP A 105 2.53 -0.56 -15.86
C ASP A 105 3.06 -1.63 -16.83
N LYS A 106 3.66 -2.70 -16.30
CA LYS A 106 4.22 -3.80 -17.09
C LYS A 106 3.19 -4.87 -17.42
N PHE A 107 2.24 -5.15 -16.53
CA PHE A 107 1.41 -6.36 -16.58
C PHE A 107 -0.11 -6.13 -16.49
N ASP A 108 -0.62 -4.93 -16.19
CA ASP A 108 -2.05 -4.72 -15.91
C ASP A 108 -3.01 -5.23 -17.01
N SER A 109 -2.68 -5.01 -18.28
CA SER A 109 -3.49 -5.50 -19.41
C SER A 109 -3.21 -6.95 -19.81
N LYS A 110 -2.37 -7.66 -19.04
CA LYS A 110 -1.80 -8.98 -19.38
C LYS A 110 -2.07 -10.03 -18.30
N VAL A 111 -2.67 -9.61 -17.19
CA VAL A 111 -3.06 -10.49 -16.07
C VAL A 111 -4.47 -10.15 -15.64
N ASN A 112 -5.15 -11.11 -15.02
CA ASN A 112 -6.41 -10.87 -14.35
C ASN A 112 -6.12 -10.29 -12.96
N LEU A 113 -6.02 -8.96 -12.88
CA LEU A 113 -5.68 -8.25 -11.65
C LEU A 113 -6.92 -7.99 -10.78
N ASP A 114 -6.87 -8.46 -9.54
CA ASP A 114 -7.69 -8.00 -8.42
C ASP A 114 -6.82 -7.15 -7.48
N TYR A 115 -7.37 -6.04 -7.00
CA TYR A 115 -6.72 -5.16 -6.02
C TYR A 115 -7.66 -5.03 -4.82
N ASP A 116 -7.33 -5.72 -3.73
CA ASP A 116 -8.19 -5.85 -2.56
C ASP A 116 -7.61 -5.09 -1.38
N PHE A 117 -8.49 -4.50 -0.58
CA PHE A 117 -8.11 -3.64 0.54
C PHE A 117 -8.39 -4.35 1.86
N ILE A 118 -7.37 -4.55 2.69
CA ILE A 118 -7.50 -5.26 3.97
C ILE A 118 -6.83 -4.46 5.09
N GLU A 119 -7.51 -4.38 6.23
CA GLU A 119 -6.96 -3.74 7.41
C GLU A 119 -5.86 -4.63 8.00
N THR A 120 -4.63 -4.10 8.00
CA THR A 120 -3.49 -4.76 8.65
C THR A 120 -2.84 -3.76 9.59
N HIS A 121 -2.14 -2.76 9.06
CA HIS A 121 -1.61 -1.65 9.85
C HIS A 121 -2.75 -0.80 10.42
N SER A 122 -3.77 -0.53 9.60
CA SER A 122 -4.97 0.23 9.99
C SER A 122 -5.68 -0.36 11.21
N SER A 123 -5.71 -1.69 11.38
CA SER A 123 -6.29 -2.31 12.58
C SER A 123 -5.54 -1.92 13.86
N GLY A 124 -4.21 -1.78 13.79
CA GLY A 124 -3.40 -1.29 14.92
C GLY A 124 -3.65 0.19 15.22
N MET A 125 -3.89 1.01 14.20
CA MET A 125 -4.28 2.42 14.37
C MET A 125 -5.64 2.55 15.09
N ILE A 126 -6.61 1.70 14.75
CA ILE A 126 -7.91 1.64 15.42
C ILE A 126 -7.74 1.23 16.89
N GLN A 127 -7.03 0.13 17.15
CA GLN A 127 -6.84 -0.40 18.51
C GLN A 127 -6.12 0.57 19.46
N SER A 128 -5.22 1.39 18.91
CA SER A 128 -4.49 2.41 19.67
C SER A 128 -5.25 3.72 19.84
N GLY A 129 -6.45 3.85 19.26
CA GLY A 129 -7.27 5.06 19.32
C GLY A 129 -6.73 6.22 18.46
N ARG A 130 -5.81 5.93 17.52
CA ARG A 130 -5.26 6.93 16.58
C ARG A 130 -6.12 7.13 15.34
N ALA A 131 -7.03 6.19 15.08
CA ALA A 131 -8.05 6.27 14.06
C ALA A 131 -9.36 5.68 14.59
N THR A 132 -10.47 6.16 14.06
CA THR A 132 -11.78 5.53 14.19
C THR A 132 -11.99 4.51 13.06
N GLN A 133 -12.88 3.54 13.27
CA GLN A 133 -13.28 2.60 12.21
C GLN A 133 -13.80 3.37 10.98
N GLN A 134 -14.57 4.43 11.18
CA GLN A 134 -15.15 5.23 10.09
C GLN A 134 -14.08 5.90 9.21
N GLU A 135 -12.99 6.41 9.80
CA GLU A 135 -11.89 7.03 9.04
C GLU A 135 -11.15 6.00 8.17
N ILE A 136 -10.93 4.79 8.71
CA ILE A 136 -10.33 3.68 7.96
C ILE A 136 -11.28 3.20 6.86
N ASP A 137 -12.55 2.96 7.19
CA ASP A 137 -13.58 2.57 6.22
C ASP A 137 -13.67 3.57 5.05
N ASN A 138 -13.62 4.86 5.34
CA ASN A 138 -13.65 5.90 4.31
C ASN A 138 -12.42 5.78 3.40
N ALA A 139 -11.22 5.63 3.95
CA ALA A 139 -10.02 5.42 3.12
C ALA A 139 -10.19 4.22 2.16
N PHE A 140 -10.71 3.11 2.68
CA PHE A 140 -10.90 1.88 1.91
C PHE A 140 -11.95 2.05 0.82
N LYS A 141 -13.13 2.59 1.16
CA LYS A 141 -14.22 2.81 0.21
C LYS A 141 -13.76 3.63 -0.99
N TYR A 142 -13.03 4.71 -0.77
CA TYR A 142 -12.57 5.58 -1.86
C TYR A 142 -11.52 4.90 -2.75
N HIS A 143 -10.62 4.09 -2.20
CA HIS A 143 -9.68 3.32 -3.02
C HIS A 143 -10.36 2.19 -3.81
N ILE A 144 -11.31 1.47 -3.20
CA ILE A 144 -12.14 0.47 -3.88
C ILE A 144 -12.89 1.13 -5.04
N CYS A 145 -13.52 2.27 -4.81
CA CYS A 145 -14.24 2.99 -5.85
C CYS A 145 -13.33 3.59 -6.92
N ALA A 146 -12.10 3.98 -6.57
CA ALA A 146 -11.10 4.38 -7.56
C ALA A 146 -10.74 3.20 -8.48
N PHE A 147 -10.55 2.01 -7.92
CA PHE A 147 -10.29 0.79 -8.69
C PHE A 147 -11.48 0.39 -9.58
N ASP A 148 -12.72 0.47 -9.09
CA ASP A 148 -13.94 0.24 -9.88
C ASP A 148 -14.06 1.20 -11.08
N GLN A 149 -13.46 2.39 -11.00
CA GLN A 149 -13.38 3.35 -12.12
C GLN A 149 -12.18 3.13 -13.06
N GLY A 150 -11.28 2.20 -12.74
CA GLY A 150 -10.13 1.81 -13.56
C GLY A 150 -8.79 1.93 -12.83
N ILE A 151 -7.83 1.11 -13.23
CA ILE A 151 -6.51 1.03 -12.57
C ILE A 151 -5.76 2.38 -12.60
N ASP A 152 -5.90 3.17 -13.66
CA ASP A 152 -5.27 4.50 -13.75
C ASP A 152 -5.84 5.48 -12.72
N LYS A 153 -7.14 5.37 -12.38
CA LYS A 153 -7.76 6.20 -11.34
C LYS A 153 -7.25 5.81 -9.96
N LEU A 154 -7.08 4.51 -9.70
CA LEU A 154 -6.43 4.03 -8.48
C LEU A 154 -4.97 4.52 -8.39
N LYS A 155 -4.16 4.36 -9.46
CA LYS A 155 -2.77 4.84 -9.51
C LYS A 155 -2.68 6.35 -9.21
N ALA A 156 -3.55 7.15 -9.82
CA ALA A 156 -3.59 8.60 -9.59
C ALA A 156 -3.97 8.95 -8.13
N LEU A 157 -5.01 8.32 -7.58
CA LEU A 157 -5.42 8.54 -6.20
C LEU A 157 -4.31 8.18 -5.22
N LYS A 158 -3.68 7.01 -5.37
CA LYS A 158 -2.60 6.55 -4.50
C LYS A 158 -1.38 7.47 -4.55
N THR A 159 -1.04 7.99 -5.73
CA THR A 159 0.03 8.99 -5.87
C THR A 159 -0.24 10.21 -5.00
N ILE A 160 -1.41 10.82 -5.14
CA ILE A 160 -1.81 12.00 -4.37
C ILE A 160 -1.92 11.67 -2.87
N TRP A 161 -2.44 10.49 -2.53
CA TRP A 161 -2.58 10.01 -1.17
C TRP A 161 -1.22 9.94 -0.46
N TYR A 162 -0.24 9.28 -1.07
CA TYR A 162 1.09 9.12 -0.46
C TYR A 162 1.88 10.42 -0.40
N GLU A 163 1.70 11.34 -1.36
CA GLU A 163 2.27 12.68 -1.29
C GLU A 163 1.73 13.50 -0.11
N LYS A 164 0.48 13.25 0.28
CA LYS A 164 -0.21 13.98 1.36
C LYS A 164 -0.19 13.28 2.71
N LEU A 165 0.23 12.01 2.78
CA LEU A 165 0.28 11.27 4.03
C LEU A 165 1.18 11.98 5.03
N GLN A 166 0.65 12.24 6.22
CA GLN A 166 1.37 12.86 7.32
C GLN A 166 1.65 11.84 8.41
N VAL A 167 2.85 11.90 8.97
CA VAL A 167 3.21 11.11 10.16
C VAL A 167 3.07 12.00 11.40
N VAL A 168 2.22 11.61 12.34
CA VAL A 168 1.99 12.27 13.63
C VAL A 168 2.21 11.23 14.73
N ASP A 169 3.03 11.57 15.73
CA ASP A 169 3.37 10.68 16.85
C ASP A 169 3.86 9.28 16.41
N GLY A 170 4.64 9.25 15.33
CA GLY A 170 5.29 8.04 14.81
C GLY A 170 4.40 7.14 13.96
N ASP A 171 3.20 7.58 13.57
CA ASP A 171 2.31 6.82 12.69
C ASP A 171 1.50 7.74 11.75
N TYR A 172 0.80 7.19 10.78
CA TYR A 172 0.02 8.00 9.85
C TYR A 172 -1.20 8.62 10.50
N LYS A 173 -1.44 9.87 10.14
CA LYS A 173 -2.68 10.57 10.46
C LYS A 173 -3.76 10.17 9.44
N PRO A 174 -4.92 9.65 9.88
CA PRO A 174 -6.04 9.43 8.99
C PRO A 174 -6.52 10.73 8.33
N PHE A 175 -6.88 10.65 7.06
CA PHE A 175 -7.52 11.75 6.35
C PHE A 175 -9.00 11.86 6.73
N THR A 176 -9.48 13.09 6.81
CA THR A 176 -10.91 13.38 6.88
C THR A 176 -11.60 13.08 5.55
N GLU A 177 -12.93 12.88 5.58
CA GLU A 177 -13.68 12.59 4.35
C GLU A 177 -13.56 13.69 3.29
N ASP A 178 -13.55 14.96 3.69
CA ASP A 178 -13.39 16.10 2.78
C ASP A 178 -12.00 16.13 2.12
N GLU A 179 -10.94 15.79 2.86
CA GLU A 179 -9.60 15.64 2.32
C GLU A 179 -9.56 14.51 1.28
N ILE A 180 -10.13 13.34 1.60
CA ILE A 180 -10.17 12.20 0.69
C ILE A 180 -10.96 12.55 -0.58
N ARG A 181 -12.13 13.18 -0.44
CA ARG A 181 -12.96 13.58 -1.58
C ARG A 181 -12.25 14.59 -2.48
N THR A 182 -11.48 15.51 -1.89
CA THR A 182 -10.64 16.45 -2.65
C THR A 182 -9.55 15.70 -3.44
N MET A 183 -8.83 14.77 -2.79
CA MET A 183 -7.82 13.94 -3.46
C MET A 183 -8.42 13.11 -4.61
N SER A 184 -9.61 12.54 -4.41
CA SER A 184 -10.33 11.80 -5.46
C SER A 184 -10.69 12.67 -6.65
N LYS A 185 -11.15 13.90 -6.42
CA LYS A 185 -11.39 14.86 -7.49
C LYS A 185 -10.11 15.20 -8.25
N ASP A 186 -9.02 15.44 -7.52
CA ASP A 186 -7.70 15.77 -8.10
C ASP A 186 -7.11 14.59 -8.90
N ALA A 187 -7.37 13.36 -8.47
CA ALA A 187 -7.07 12.14 -9.22
C ALA A 187 -7.99 11.93 -10.45
N GLY A 188 -8.94 12.83 -10.67
CA GLY A 188 -9.86 12.80 -11.80
C GLY A 188 -10.92 11.71 -11.71
N LEU A 189 -11.31 11.29 -10.51
CA LEU A 189 -12.45 10.39 -10.35
C LEU A 189 -13.74 11.13 -10.74
N ASP A 190 -14.66 10.37 -11.35
CA ASP A 190 -16.04 10.81 -11.56
C ASP A 190 -16.76 10.78 -10.21
N LEU A 191 -17.10 11.96 -9.68
CA LEU A 191 -17.72 12.08 -8.36
C LEU A 191 -19.12 11.48 -8.32
N THR A 192 -19.87 11.48 -9.43
CA THR A 192 -21.19 10.84 -9.47
C THR A 192 -21.06 9.32 -9.38
N LYS A 193 -20.10 8.72 -10.10
CA LYS A 193 -19.81 7.28 -9.98
C LYS A 193 -19.24 6.92 -8.61
N LEU A 194 -18.43 7.80 -8.04
CA LEU A 194 -17.88 7.64 -6.70
C LEU A 194 -19.01 7.59 -5.67
N ASP A 195 -19.88 8.60 -5.64
CA ASP A 195 -21.01 8.68 -4.71
C ASP A 195 -21.95 7.46 -4.84
N ALA A 196 -22.15 6.94 -6.05
CA ALA A 196 -22.92 5.71 -6.28
C ALA A 196 -22.22 4.43 -5.79
N CYS A 197 -20.89 4.40 -5.79
CA CYS A 197 -20.09 3.25 -5.39
C CYS A 197 -19.92 3.14 -3.86
N LEU A 198 -19.68 4.27 -3.17
CA LEU A 198 -19.33 4.34 -1.75
C LEU A 198 -20.23 3.48 -0.83
N PRO A 199 -21.57 3.45 -0.97
CA PRO A 199 -22.44 2.68 -0.06
C PRO A 199 -22.22 1.16 -0.11
N SER A 200 -21.68 0.64 -1.22
CA SER A 200 -21.50 -0.80 -1.47
C SER A 200 -20.04 -1.25 -1.47
N ALA A 201 -19.10 -0.32 -1.36
CA ALA A 201 -17.69 -0.60 -1.61
C ALA A 201 -17.12 -1.64 -0.62
N LEU A 202 -17.40 -1.49 0.68
CA LEU A 202 -16.89 -2.44 1.69
C LEU A 202 -17.44 -3.85 1.50
N SER A 203 -18.75 -4.01 1.29
CA SER A 203 -19.34 -5.35 1.13
C SER A 203 -18.86 -6.08 -0.12
N LYS A 204 -18.60 -5.35 -1.22
CA LYS A 204 -17.93 -5.90 -2.41
C LYS A 204 -16.52 -6.39 -2.07
N ASN A 205 -15.76 -5.59 -1.34
CA ASN A 205 -14.37 -5.89 -0.99
C ASN A 205 -14.27 -7.03 0.04
N GLU A 206 -15.16 -7.12 1.02
CA GLU A 206 -15.19 -8.21 2.01
C GLU A 206 -15.29 -9.59 1.38
N ALA A 207 -16.09 -9.75 0.32
CA ALA A 207 -16.21 -11.01 -0.39
C ALA A 207 -14.89 -11.40 -1.09
N LYS A 208 -14.21 -10.42 -1.70
CA LYS A 208 -12.92 -10.62 -2.36
C LYS A 208 -11.82 -10.94 -1.35
N VAL A 209 -11.73 -10.15 -0.27
CA VAL A 209 -10.78 -10.38 0.83
C VAL A 209 -10.99 -11.75 1.45
N ARG A 210 -12.23 -12.15 1.76
CA ARG A 210 -12.52 -13.49 2.30
C ARG A 210 -12.05 -14.60 1.36
N ASN A 211 -12.27 -14.42 0.07
CA ASN A 211 -11.79 -15.37 -0.93
C ASN A 211 -10.26 -15.41 -0.98
N ALA A 212 -9.58 -14.27 -0.98
CA ALA A 212 -8.12 -14.18 -0.94
C ALA A 212 -7.55 -14.87 0.32
N LEU A 213 -8.12 -14.59 1.50
CA LEU A 213 -7.71 -15.19 2.78
C LEU A 213 -7.96 -16.69 2.85
N SER A 214 -8.92 -17.22 2.07
CA SER A 214 -9.12 -18.67 2.01
C SER A 214 -7.91 -19.41 1.42
N TYR A 215 -7.14 -18.76 0.54
CA TYR A 215 -5.93 -19.34 -0.06
C TYR A 215 -4.75 -19.33 0.91
N THR A 216 -4.73 -18.38 1.84
CA THR A 216 -3.60 -18.14 2.75
C THR A 216 -3.81 -18.78 4.13
N GLY A 217 -4.87 -19.60 4.29
CA GLY A 217 -5.25 -20.15 5.59
C GLY A 217 -5.68 -19.08 6.61
N GLY A 218 -6.19 -17.94 6.13
CA GLY A 218 -6.61 -16.81 6.95
C GLY A 218 -5.50 -15.82 7.30
N GLN A 219 -4.26 -16.05 6.86
CA GLN A 219 -3.14 -15.16 7.14
C GLN A 219 -3.11 -13.99 6.15
N ALA A 220 -2.91 -12.78 6.66
CA ALA A 220 -2.79 -11.58 5.85
C ALA A 220 -1.60 -10.74 6.31
N PHE A 221 -0.88 -10.18 5.36
CA PHE A 221 0.03 -9.06 5.57
C PHE A 221 -0.11 -8.13 4.36
N THR A 222 0.31 -6.88 4.48
CA THR A 222 0.34 -5.94 3.36
C THR A 222 1.70 -5.26 3.27
N PRO A 223 2.23 -4.99 2.07
CA PRO A 223 1.67 -5.39 0.79
C PRO A 223 1.92 -6.89 0.52
N MET A 224 0.90 -7.58 0.03
CA MET A 224 0.96 -9.00 -0.32
C MET A 224 0.46 -9.19 -1.74
N THR A 225 1.08 -10.12 -2.44
CA THR A 225 0.62 -10.57 -3.75
C THR A 225 0.34 -12.06 -3.73
N ILE A 226 -0.80 -12.43 -4.29
CA ILE A 226 -1.18 -13.83 -4.55
C ILE A 226 -1.24 -14.01 -6.06
N ILE A 227 -0.51 -14.99 -6.59
CA ILE A 227 -0.52 -15.36 -8.00
C ILE A 227 -1.19 -16.73 -8.12
N ASP A 228 -2.20 -16.81 -8.98
CA ASP A 228 -2.93 -18.03 -9.32
C ASP A 228 -3.53 -18.74 -8.10
N CYS A 229 -3.78 -18.01 -7.01
CA CYS A 229 -4.23 -18.56 -5.73
C CYS A 229 -3.32 -19.66 -5.17
N LYS A 230 -2.09 -19.74 -5.67
CA LYS A 230 -1.15 -20.83 -5.45
C LYS A 230 0.22 -20.34 -5.01
N TYR A 231 0.56 -19.09 -5.27
CA TYR A 231 1.82 -18.50 -4.86
C TYR A 231 1.53 -17.23 -4.08
N ILE A 232 2.12 -17.09 -2.91
CA ILE A 232 1.95 -15.91 -2.06
C ILE A 232 3.31 -15.32 -1.75
N GLY A 233 3.39 -14.01 -1.68
CA GLY A 233 4.61 -13.36 -1.27
C GLY A 233 4.49 -11.86 -1.13
N ASN A 234 5.62 -11.23 -0.84
CA ASN A 234 5.68 -9.78 -0.76
C ASN A 234 5.64 -9.14 -2.16
N THR A 235 4.80 -8.12 -2.32
CA THR A 235 4.61 -7.43 -3.59
C THR A 235 5.88 -6.81 -4.18
N TYR A 236 6.93 -6.55 -3.38
CA TYR A 236 8.23 -6.08 -3.91
C TYR A 236 8.78 -6.99 -5.03
N PHE A 237 8.49 -8.29 -4.98
CA PHE A 237 9.03 -9.31 -5.90
C PHE A 237 7.95 -9.90 -6.81
N ALA A 238 6.78 -9.27 -6.91
CA ALA A 238 5.64 -9.80 -7.66
C ALA A 238 5.94 -10.01 -9.16
N ALA A 239 6.72 -9.12 -9.78
CA ALA A 239 7.09 -9.24 -11.19
C ALA A 239 7.98 -10.48 -11.44
N GLU A 240 8.99 -10.69 -10.58
CA GLU A 240 9.89 -11.83 -10.67
C GLU A 240 9.15 -13.14 -10.42
N ALA A 241 8.28 -13.17 -9.41
CA ALA A 241 7.45 -14.33 -9.13
C ALA A 241 6.47 -14.65 -10.27
N LEU A 242 5.82 -13.62 -10.85
CA LEU A 242 4.93 -13.80 -12.00
C LEU A 242 5.69 -14.41 -13.18
N CYS A 243 6.88 -13.90 -13.50
CA CYS A 243 7.67 -14.42 -14.61
C CYS A 243 8.29 -15.79 -14.36
N ALA A 244 8.55 -16.14 -13.11
CA ALA A 244 8.96 -17.49 -12.75
C ALA A 244 7.83 -18.51 -12.98
N VAL A 245 6.59 -18.14 -12.65
CA VAL A 245 5.41 -19.03 -12.75
C VAL A 245 4.82 -19.04 -14.16
N HIS A 246 4.78 -17.89 -14.83
CA HIS A 246 4.19 -17.68 -16.15
C HIS A 246 5.19 -16.99 -17.10
N PRO A 247 6.28 -17.67 -17.49
CA PRO A 247 7.32 -17.10 -18.34
C PRO A 247 6.80 -16.65 -19.72
N GLU A 248 5.67 -17.18 -20.17
CA GLU A 248 4.98 -16.81 -21.40
C GLU A 248 4.25 -15.46 -21.34
N THR A 249 4.04 -14.90 -20.14
CA THR A 249 3.35 -13.61 -19.98
C THR A 249 4.14 -12.50 -20.65
N PRO A 250 3.55 -11.69 -21.55
CA PRO A 250 4.30 -10.65 -22.26
C PRO A 250 4.96 -9.67 -21.29
N GLY A 251 6.28 -9.48 -21.42
CA GLY A 251 7.10 -8.69 -20.49
C GLY A 251 7.97 -9.53 -19.55
N CYS A 252 7.81 -10.85 -19.52
CA CYS A 252 8.72 -11.74 -18.78
C CYS A 252 10.01 -12.12 -19.54
N ALA A 253 10.07 -11.79 -20.84
CA ALA A 253 11.24 -11.94 -21.70
C ALA A 253 11.95 -10.61 -21.93
#